data_AF-A0AAV3IHM4-F1
#
_entry.id   AF-A0AAV3IHM4-F1
#
_cell.length_a   1.000
_cell.length_b   1.000
_cell.length_c   1.000
_cell.angle_alpha   90.00
_cell.angle_beta   90.00
_cell.angle_gamma   90.00
#
_symmetry.space_group_name_H-M   'P 1'
#
loop_
_entity.id
_entity.type
_entity.pdbx_description
1 polymer ?
#
loop_
_entity_poly.entity_id
_entity_poly.type
_entity_poly.pdbx_seq_one_letter_code
_entity_poly.pdbx_strand_id
1 'polypeptide(L)'
;MKRLITLFLLPYATGTFAQEPFEVSKSCFIVNGKNSTETCLLSSTNNLSSNFERLTFPNSKVFIKESNICSHEDSCISVGSNLSNLKDATIYYRDFKTKKIIEVPEKDSWTCFKQQHDRLDFCVSYN
;
A
#
# COMPACT_ATOMS: atom_id res chain seq x y z
N MET A 1 52.26 29.74 -34.75
CA MET A 1 52.04 28.37 -34.23
C MET A 1 51.08 28.46 -33.05
N LYS A 2 49.80 28.09 -33.21
CA LYS A 2 48.82 28.07 -32.11
C LYS A 2 48.69 26.64 -31.61
N ARG A 3 49.13 26.39 -30.38
CA ARG A 3 48.99 25.09 -29.70
C ARG A 3 47.55 24.96 -29.19
N LEU A 4 46.82 23.95 -29.65
CA LEU A 4 45.52 23.58 -29.08
C LEU A 4 45.78 22.73 -27.83
N ILE A 5 45.30 23.19 -26.67
CA ILE A 5 45.28 22.42 -25.43
C ILE A 5 43.93 21.72 -25.36
N THR A 6 43.92 20.40 -25.56
CA THR A 6 42.73 19.57 -25.43
C THR A 6 42.53 19.23 -23.96
N LEU A 7 41.51 19.85 -23.33
CA LEU A 7 41.12 19.57 -21.95
C LEU A 7 40.34 18.24 -21.92
N PHE A 8 40.91 17.21 -21.27
CA PHE A 8 40.24 15.93 -21.03
C PHE A 8 39.33 16.07 -19.80
N LEU A 9 38.02 16.20 -20.00
CA LEU A 9 37.02 16.12 -18.93
C LEU A 9 36.65 14.65 -18.69
N LEU A 10 37.14 14.08 -17.60
CA LEU A 10 36.72 12.77 -17.09
C LEU A 10 35.36 12.92 -16.38
N PRO A 11 34.27 12.30 -16.86
CA PRO A 11 33.03 12.28 -16.12
C PRO A 11 33.17 11.30 -14.95
N TYR A 12 33.16 11.84 -13.72
CA TYR A 12 32.94 11.04 -12.52
C TYR A 12 31.51 10.52 -12.57
N ALA A 13 31.34 9.25 -12.93
CA ALA A 13 30.06 8.56 -12.83
C ALA A 13 29.72 8.40 -11.35
N THR A 14 28.97 9.34 -10.79
CA THR A 14 28.28 9.15 -9.51
C THR A 14 27.06 8.28 -9.79
N GLY A 15 27.22 6.97 -9.61
CA GLY A 15 26.09 6.04 -9.61
C GLY A 15 25.21 6.34 -8.41
N THR A 16 24.14 7.12 -8.61
CA THR A 16 23.05 7.20 -7.66
C THR A 16 22.19 5.95 -7.83
N PHE A 17 22.35 4.97 -6.93
CA PHE A 17 21.40 3.88 -6.84
C PHE A 17 20.15 4.44 -6.16
N ALA A 18 19.16 4.82 -6.96
CA ALA A 18 17.81 5.02 -6.44
C ALA A 18 17.36 3.66 -5.87
N GLN A 19 17.25 3.57 -4.56
CA GLN A 19 16.78 2.37 -3.88
C GLN A 19 15.32 2.16 -4.32
N GLU A 20 15.09 1.19 -5.19
CA GLU A 20 13.73 0.87 -5.62
C GLU A 20 12.91 0.47 -4.40
N PRO A 21 11.68 0.98 -4.26
CA PRO A 21 10.82 0.62 -3.15
C PRO A 21 10.63 -0.90 -3.16
N PHE A 22 11.01 -1.55 -2.06
CA PHE A 22 10.86 -2.99 -1.91
C PHE A 22 9.37 -3.35 -1.93
N GLU A 23 8.95 -4.12 -2.93
CA GLU A 23 7.59 -4.63 -3.03
C GLU A 23 7.55 -6.11 -2.66
N VAL A 24 6.58 -6.48 -1.83
CA VAL A 24 6.38 -7.86 -1.36
C VAL A 24 5.10 -8.40 -1.96
N SER A 25 5.18 -9.60 -2.52
CA SER A 25 4.00 -10.34 -2.98
C SER A 25 3.13 -10.73 -1.78
N LYS A 26 1.85 -10.36 -1.82
CA LYS A 26 0.85 -10.67 -0.82
C LYS A 26 -0.38 -11.29 -1.46
N SER A 27 -1.15 -12.01 -0.65
CA SER A 27 -2.49 -12.42 -1.06
C SER A 27 -3.45 -11.28 -0.72
N CYS A 28 -4.21 -10.84 -1.71
CA CYS A 28 -5.27 -9.85 -1.56
C CYS A 28 -6.60 -10.43 -2.07
N PHE A 29 -7.71 -9.85 -1.63
CA PHE A 29 -8.99 -10.11 -2.28
C PHE A 29 -9.90 -8.89 -2.25
N ILE A 30 -10.63 -8.69 -3.34
CA ILE A 30 -11.62 -7.61 -3.46
C ILE A 30 -13.01 -8.18 -3.14
N VAL A 31 -13.60 -7.70 -2.05
CA VAL A 31 -14.88 -8.17 -1.49
C VAL A 31 -16.03 -7.74 -2.39
N ASN A 32 -16.06 -6.47 -2.79
CA ASN A 32 -17.12 -5.87 -3.62
C ASN A 32 -16.90 -6.05 -5.14
N GLY A 33 -16.32 -7.17 -5.56
CA GLY A 33 -16.04 -7.45 -6.97
C GLY A 33 -16.21 -8.92 -7.30
N LYS A 34 -15.09 -9.63 -7.42
CA LYS A 34 -15.05 -11.05 -7.83
C LYS A 34 -15.12 -12.05 -6.67
N ASN A 35 -14.98 -11.60 -5.41
CA ASN A 35 -14.78 -12.48 -4.25
C ASN A 35 -13.65 -13.53 -4.46
N SER A 36 -12.70 -13.23 -5.35
CA SER A 36 -11.56 -14.07 -5.67
C SER A 36 -10.32 -13.55 -4.97
N THR A 37 -9.52 -14.47 -4.46
CA THR A 37 -8.19 -14.17 -3.94
C THR A 37 -7.22 -14.08 -5.12
N GLU A 38 -6.41 -13.03 -5.14
CA GLU A 38 -5.39 -12.80 -6.16
C GLU A 38 -4.09 -12.29 -5.52
N THR A 39 -2.99 -12.42 -6.26
CA THR A 39 -1.71 -11.86 -5.82
C THR A 39 -1.69 -10.36 -6.05
N CYS A 40 -1.26 -9.61 -5.05
CA CYS A 40 -1.02 -8.17 -5.10
C CYS A 40 0.42 -7.88 -4.66
N LEU A 41 0.97 -6.77 -5.12
CA LEU A 41 2.27 -6.28 -4.64
C LEU A 41 2.02 -5.22 -3.56
N LEU A 42 2.56 -5.45 -2.37
CA LEU A 42 2.53 -4.52 -1.25
C LEU A 42 3.84 -3.74 -1.20
N SER A 43 3.76 -2.42 -1.27
CA SER A 43 4.85 -1.51 -0.91
C SER A 43 4.44 -0.71 0.30
N SER A 44 5.32 -0.58 1.29
CA SER A 44 5.07 0.18 2.52
C SER A 44 6.12 1.25 2.74
N THR A 45 5.69 2.41 3.22
CA THR A 45 6.54 3.50 3.68
C THR A 45 5.90 4.11 4.91
N ASN A 46 6.73 4.52 5.87
CA ASN A 46 6.27 5.18 7.08
C ASN A 46 6.94 6.53 7.21
N ASN A 47 6.25 7.44 7.87
CA ASN A 47 6.83 8.68 8.37
C ASN A 47 6.41 8.87 9.83
N LEU A 48 6.81 10.01 10.42
CA LEU A 48 6.53 10.30 11.83
C LEU A 48 5.03 10.31 12.17
N SER A 49 4.15 10.63 11.23
CA SER A 49 2.72 10.84 11.49
C SER A 49 1.82 9.78 10.88
N SER A 50 2.29 8.94 9.95
CA SER A 50 1.46 7.95 9.27
C SER A 50 2.27 6.81 8.66
N ASN A 51 1.63 5.65 8.60
CA ASN A 51 2.04 4.53 7.76
C ASN A 51 1.26 4.60 6.44
N PHE A 52 1.95 4.36 5.33
CA PHE A 52 1.38 4.36 4.00
C PHE A 52 1.70 3.03 3.34
N GLU A 53 0.65 2.39 2.84
CA GLU A 53 0.77 1.20 2.04
C GLU A 53 0.12 1.42 0.68
N ARG A 54 0.70 0.76 -0.33
CA ARG A 54 0.13 0.67 -1.66
C ARG A 54 0.06 -0.79 -2.04
N LEU A 55 -1.13 -1.22 -2.43
CA LEU A 55 -1.38 -2.53 -3.01
C LEU A 55 -1.56 -2.34 -4.51
N THR A 56 -0.72 -2.99 -5.29
CA THR A 56 -0.81 -3.03 -6.75
C THR A 56 -1.39 -4.36 -7.18
N PHE A 57 -2.60 -4.32 -7.74
CA PHE A 57 -3.26 -5.42 -8.43
C PHE A 57 -2.91 -5.37 -9.93
N PRO A 58 -3.18 -6.41 -10.73
CA PRO A 58 -2.86 -6.42 -12.16
C PRO A 58 -3.43 -5.23 -12.94
N ASN A 59 -4.62 -4.75 -12.58
CA ASN A 59 -5.33 -3.69 -13.32
C ASN A 59 -5.68 -2.47 -12.45
N SER A 60 -5.30 -2.46 -11.18
CA SER A 60 -5.68 -1.39 -10.27
C SER A 60 -4.69 -1.25 -9.13
N LYS A 61 -4.78 -0.14 -8.41
CA LYS A 61 -4.03 0.05 -7.17
C LYS A 61 -4.92 0.69 -6.13
N VAL A 62 -4.66 0.37 -4.88
CA VAL A 62 -5.28 1.02 -3.74
C VAL A 62 -4.20 1.45 -2.77
N PHE A 63 -4.47 2.54 -2.09
CA PHE A 63 -3.62 3.15 -1.09
C PHE A 63 -4.32 3.03 0.25
N ILE A 64 -3.54 2.73 1.28
CA ILE A 64 -3.95 2.69 2.67
C ILE A 64 -3.07 3.69 3.40
N LYS A 65 -3.68 4.58 4.17
CA LYS A 65 -3.00 5.47 5.08
C LYS A 65 -3.56 5.26 6.47
N GLU A 66 -2.69 4.87 7.38
CA GLU A 66 -2.98 4.78 8.81
C GLU A 66 -2.27 5.93 9.52
N SER A 67 -3.03 6.77 10.22
CA SER A 67 -2.49 7.86 11.01
C SER A 67 -1.98 7.34 12.36
N ASN A 68 -0.73 7.67 12.70
CA ASN A 68 -0.16 7.40 14.02
C ASN A 68 -0.67 8.40 15.07
N ILE A 69 -1.37 9.45 14.63
CA ILE A 69 -1.93 10.51 15.47
C ILE A 69 -3.41 10.58 15.13
N CYS A 70 -4.24 9.85 15.86
CA CYS A 70 -5.70 9.86 15.70
C CYS A 70 -6.40 9.91 17.06
N SER A 71 -7.56 10.55 17.10
CA SER A 71 -8.44 10.58 18.25
C SER A 71 -9.32 9.31 18.24
N HIS A 72 -9.91 8.94 19.38
CA HIS A 72 -10.86 7.82 19.44
C HIS A 72 -12.17 8.09 18.66
N GLU A 73 -12.44 9.34 18.29
CA GLU A 73 -13.68 9.73 17.59
C GLU A 73 -13.53 9.71 16.06
N ASP A 74 -12.29 9.79 15.55
CA ASP A 74 -12.00 9.84 14.12
C ASP A 74 -11.53 8.49 13.57
N SER A 75 -11.80 8.23 12.29
CA SER A 75 -11.21 7.08 11.60
C SER A 75 -9.70 7.27 11.46
N CYS A 76 -8.90 6.45 12.15
CA CYS A 76 -7.45 6.46 12.02
C CYS A 76 -6.96 6.00 10.63
N ILE A 77 -7.84 5.42 9.82
CA ILE A 77 -7.50 4.83 8.52
C ILE A 77 -8.31 5.46 7.41
N SER A 78 -7.61 5.73 6.32
CA SER A 78 -8.18 6.20 5.07
C SER A 78 -7.63 5.37 3.91
N VAL A 79 -8.50 5.05 2.95
CA VAL A 79 -8.12 4.30 1.76
C VAL A 79 -8.64 4.98 0.50
N GLY A 80 -8.07 4.63 -0.65
CA GLY A 80 -8.54 5.13 -1.94
C GLY A 80 -7.73 4.60 -3.11
N SER A 81 -8.24 4.77 -4.33
CA SER A 81 -7.50 4.46 -5.56
C SER A 81 -6.53 5.57 -5.97
N ASN A 82 -6.57 6.72 -5.28
CA ASN A 82 -5.71 7.88 -5.49
C ASN A 82 -5.28 8.48 -4.15
N LEU A 83 -3.97 8.70 -3.96
CA LEU A 83 -3.39 9.32 -2.76
C LEU A 83 -3.97 10.71 -2.43
N SER A 84 -4.38 11.48 -3.43
CA SER A 84 -4.94 12.81 -3.23
C SER A 84 -6.41 12.79 -2.80
N ASN A 85 -7.05 11.61 -2.80
CA ASN A 85 -8.46 11.45 -2.50
C ASN A 85 -8.70 10.17 -1.67
N LEU A 86 -8.00 10.08 -0.55
CA LEU A 86 -8.25 9.04 0.45
C LEU A 86 -9.50 9.41 1.24
N LYS A 87 -10.33 8.42 1.54
CA LYS A 87 -11.52 8.56 2.38
C LYS A 87 -11.46 7.61 3.55
N ASP A 88 -12.09 8.00 4.64
CA ASP A 88 -12.17 7.21 5.86
C ASP A 88 -12.67 5.78 5.58
N ALA A 89 -12.03 4.84 6.26
CA ALA A 89 -12.33 3.43 6.12
C ALA A 89 -12.25 2.72 7.47
N THR A 90 -13.12 1.73 7.62
CA THR A 90 -13.15 0.89 8.81
C THR A 90 -12.34 -0.38 8.56
N ILE A 91 -11.56 -0.79 9.56
CA ILE A 91 -10.95 -2.12 9.57
C ILE A 91 -11.98 -3.14 10.06
N TYR A 92 -12.02 -4.29 9.41
CA TYR A 92 -12.68 -5.46 9.95
C TYR A 92 -11.89 -6.71 9.56
N TYR A 93 -12.24 -7.86 10.15
CA TYR A 93 -11.48 -9.08 9.96
C TYR A 93 -12.33 -10.19 9.37
N ARG A 94 -11.70 -11.08 8.60
CA ARG A 94 -12.31 -12.29 8.09
C ARG A 94 -11.42 -13.50 8.31
N ASP A 95 -12.05 -14.63 8.59
CA ASP A 95 -11.37 -15.92 8.71
C ASP A 95 -10.63 -16.28 7.41
N PHE A 96 -9.40 -16.78 7.54
CA PHE A 96 -8.50 -17.04 6.41
C PHE A 96 -9.12 -18.00 5.39
N LYS A 97 -9.73 -19.10 5.87
CA LYS A 97 -10.20 -20.21 5.05
C LYS A 97 -11.61 -19.97 4.51
N THR A 98 -12.52 -19.57 5.39
CA THR A 98 -13.96 -19.44 5.10
C THR A 98 -14.34 -18.06 4.59
N LYS A 99 -13.48 -17.05 4.76
CA LYS A 99 -13.72 -15.63 4.40
C LYS A 99 -14.91 -15.00 5.12
N LYS A 100 -15.45 -15.65 6.16
CA LYS A 100 -16.53 -15.11 7.00
C LYS A 100 -16.00 -14.00 7.90
N ILE A 101 -16.83 -13.01 8.18
CA ILE A 101 -16.48 -11.93 9.12
C ILE A 101 -16.32 -12.53 10.52
N ILE A 102 -15.26 -12.11 11.21
CA ILE A 102 -14.94 -12.48 12.59
C ILE A 102 -14.74 -11.22 13.43
N GLU A 103 -15.11 -11.27 14.70
CA GLU A 103 -15.00 -10.13 15.61
C GLU A 103 -13.57 -9.92 16.11
N VAL A 104 -12.86 -11.02 16.38
CA VAL A 104 -11.50 -11.01 16.90
C VAL A 104 -10.56 -11.59 15.85
N PRO A 105 -9.48 -10.89 15.46
CA PRO A 105 -8.53 -11.43 14.51
C PRO A 105 -7.76 -12.60 15.10
N GLU A 106 -7.81 -13.74 14.42
CA GLU A 106 -6.94 -14.89 14.67
C GLU A 106 -5.65 -14.77 13.85
N LYS A 107 -4.69 -15.65 14.12
CA LYS A 107 -3.51 -15.80 13.27
C LYS A 107 -3.93 -16.06 11.82
N ASP A 108 -3.26 -15.42 10.86
CA ASP A 108 -3.53 -15.55 9.42
C ASP A 108 -4.86 -14.96 8.94
N SER A 109 -5.63 -14.29 9.82
CA SER A 109 -6.86 -13.62 9.41
C SER A 109 -6.61 -12.57 8.34
N TRP A 110 -7.60 -12.40 7.48
CA TRP A 110 -7.61 -11.31 6.52
C TRP A 110 -7.90 -10.00 7.24
N THR A 111 -7.03 -9.00 7.04
CA THR A 111 -7.29 -7.62 7.44
C THR A 111 -7.98 -6.91 6.30
N CYS A 112 -9.21 -6.47 6.54
CA CYS A 112 -10.07 -5.86 5.53
C CYS A 112 -10.28 -4.38 5.78
N PHE A 113 -10.43 -3.62 4.70
CA PHE A 113 -10.65 -2.19 4.71
C PHE A 113 -11.89 -1.87 3.90
N LYS A 114 -12.82 -1.15 4.51
CA LYS A 114 -14.08 -0.76 3.87
C LYS A 114 -14.35 0.72 3.98
N GLN A 115 -14.53 1.38 2.83
CA GLN A 115 -15.09 2.73 2.78
C GLN A 115 -16.61 2.68 3.00
N GLN A 116 -17.14 3.63 3.77
CA GLN A 116 -18.59 3.70 4.01
C GLN A 116 -19.41 3.99 2.73
N HIS A 117 -18.91 4.85 1.85
CA HIS A 117 -19.69 5.41 0.73
C HIS A 117 -19.25 4.90 -0.66
N ASP A 118 -17.94 4.81 -0.89
CA ASP A 118 -17.34 4.65 -2.22
C ASP A 118 -17.12 3.18 -2.65
N ARG A 119 -17.70 2.22 -1.90
CA ARG A 119 -17.74 0.78 -2.20
C ARG A 119 -16.38 0.07 -2.27
N LEU A 120 -15.24 0.73 -2.03
CA LEU A 120 -13.98 0.00 -1.84
C LEU A 120 -14.11 -0.87 -0.58
N ASP A 121 -13.98 -2.17 -0.81
CA ASP A 121 -14.02 -3.20 0.22
C ASP A 121 -13.08 -4.32 -0.25
N PHE A 122 -11.93 -4.42 0.41
CA PHE A 122 -10.87 -5.34 0.04
C PHE A 122 -10.11 -5.78 1.29
N CYS A 123 -9.35 -6.87 1.19
CA CYS A 123 -8.54 -7.33 2.29
C CYS A 123 -7.18 -7.85 1.84
N VAL A 124 -6.27 -7.92 2.80
CA VAL A 124 -4.89 -8.35 2.66
C VAL A 124 -4.59 -9.41 3.70
N SER A 125 -3.88 -10.46 3.31
CA SER A 125 -3.25 -11.39 4.24
C SER A 125 -1.82 -10.92 4.48
N TYR A 126 -1.54 -10.40 5.68
CA TYR A 126 -0.21 -9.86 6.04
C TYR A 126 0.81 -10.92 6.46
N ASN A 127 0.39 -12.16 6.75
CA ASN A 127 1.33 -13.26 7.02
C ASN A 127 2.22 -13.60 5.82
#